data_AF-A0AAP5Z0Z9-F1
#
_entry.id   AF-A0AAP5Z0Z9-F1
#
_cell.length_a   1.000
_cell.length_b   1.000
_cell.length_c   1.000
_cell.angle_alpha   90.00
_cell.angle_beta   90.00
_cell.angle_gamma   90.00
#
_symmetry.space_group_name_H-M   'P 1'
#
loop_
_entity.id
_entity.type
_entity.pdbx_description
1 polymer ?
#
loop_
_entity_poly.entity_id
_entity_poly.type
_entity_poly.pdbx_seq_one_letter_code
_entity_poly.pdbx_strand_id
1 'polypeptide(L)'
;RKILRPFVFRRYIDFSAIQSLRRMKSMISSEVRRRGLTNNIKLGAGGIREIEFIAQVFQLIRGGREPSLRNRGLLETLNGIEELALLTPQEVSNLEAAYKYLRQLENLLQAMADKQTQTLPDCDIERLKLATAMQLESWDLLIEQTQQRMNKVHQVFETLIGDDEEDEGSTIARHFHELWDMANKQDVLELILDQDIQVEEPAIFSKAIINFKADLAKKTL
;
A
#
# COMPACT_ATOMS: atom_id res chain seq x y z
N ARG A 1 -19.65 21.25 1.93
CA ARG A 1 -19.35 20.03 2.74
C ARG A 1 -20.44 18.95 2.68
N LYS A 2 -21.75 19.28 2.56
CA LYS A 2 -22.82 18.27 2.44
C LYS A 2 -22.75 17.41 1.16
N ILE A 3 -22.24 17.96 0.06
CA ILE A 3 -22.18 17.31 -1.26
C ILE A 3 -21.17 16.15 -1.33
N LEU A 4 -20.02 16.24 -0.65
CA LEU A 4 -18.98 15.20 -0.72
C LEU A 4 -19.29 13.97 0.14
N ARG A 5 -20.15 14.10 1.16
CA ARG A 5 -20.43 13.01 2.11
C ARG A 5 -21.09 11.80 1.45
N PRO A 6 -22.17 11.94 0.65
CA PRO A 6 -22.78 10.80 -0.04
C PRO A 6 -21.87 10.17 -1.09
N PHE A 7 -20.94 10.95 -1.65
CA PHE A 7 -19.98 10.45 -2.65
C PHE A 7 -18.89 9.59 -2.03
N VAL A 8 -18.28 10.06 -0.92
CA VAL A 8 -17.20 9.35 -0.22
C VAL A 8 -17.74 8.20 0.65
N PHE A 9 -18.82 8.45 1.39
CA PHE A 9 -19.36 7.53 2.39
C PHE A 9 -20.68 6.92 1.91
N ARG A 10 -20.59 5.95 1.00
CA ARG A 10 -21.76 5.26 0.44
C ARG A 10 -22.41 4.36 1.50
N ARG A 11 -23.73 4.45 1.64
CA ARG A 11 -24.48 3.63 2.63
C ARG A 11 -24.63 2.16 2.20
N TYR A 12 -24.54 1.92 0.90
CA TYR A 12 -24.55 0.61 0.28
C TYR A 12 -23.27 0.46 -0.53
N ILE A 13 -22.56 -0.64 -0.29
CA ILE A 13 -21.34 -1.01 -1.00
C ILE A 13 -21.71 -2.21 -1.85
N ASP A 14 -21.54 -2.07 -3.15
CA ASP A 14 -21.72 -3.15 -4.12
C ASP A 14 -20.39 -3.88 -4.37
N PHE A 15 -20.47 -5.00 -5.09
CA PHE A 15 -19.32 -5.79 -5.47
C PHE A 15 -18.29 -4.99 -6.28
N SER A 16 -18.73 -4.08 -7.14
CA SER A 16 -17.84 -3.26 -7.98
C SER A 16 -16.94 -2.33 -7.15
N ALA A 17 -17.45 -1.82 -6.02
CA ALA A 17 -16.69 -1.01 -5.09
C ALA A 17 -15.62 -1.83 -4.36
N ILE A 18 -15.95 -3.05 -3.90
CA ILE A 18 -14.98 -3.97 -3.29
C ILE A 18 -13.89 -4.33 -4.30
N GLN A 19 -14.26 -4.68 -5.52
CA GLN A 19 -13.32 -5.04 -6.58
C GLN A 19 -12.42 -3.85 -6.99
N SER A 20 -12.92 -2.61 -6.88
CA SER A 20 -12.11 -1.41 -7.07
C SER A 20 -11.09 -1.20 -5.94
N LEU A 21 -11.44 -1.52 -4.69
CA LEU A 21 -10.49 -1.49 -3.56
C LEU A 21 -9.41 -2.56 -3.73
N ARG A 22 -9.77 -3.78 -4.18
CA ARG A 22 -8.80 -4.85 -4.51
C ARG A 22 -7.81 -4.41 -5.58
N ARG A 23 -8.29 -3.80 -6.67
CA ARG A 23 -7.40 -3.21 -7.69
C ARG A 23 -6.48 -2.15 -7.12
N MET A 24 -6.96 -1.27 -6.23
CA MET A 24 -6.09 -0.28 -5.58
C MET A 24 -5.03 -0.91 -4.67
N LYS A 25 -5.36 -1.97 -3.91
CA LYS A 25 -4.40 -2.78 -3.14
C LYS A 25 -3.31 -3.34 -4.06
N SER A 26 -3.71 -4.01 -5.15
CA SER A 26 -2.79 -4.58 -6.16
C SER A 26 -1.87 -3.53 -6.78
N MET A 27 -2.39 -2.35 -7.12
CA MET A 27 -1.60 -1.23 -7.64
C MET A 27 -0.53 -0.76 -6.66
N ILE A 28 -0.85 -0.69 -5.37
CA ILE A 28 0.11 -0.29 -4.32
C ILE A 28 1.23 -1.32 -4.25
N SER A 29 0.91 -2.62 -4.13
CA SER A 29 1.89 -3.70 -4.04
C SER A 29 2.79 -3.79 -5.29
N SER A 30 2.20 -3.62 -6.48
CA SER A 30 2.93 -3.65 -7.76
C SER A 30 3.91 -2.49 -7.88
N GLU A 31 3.52 -1.29 -7.42
CA GLU A 31 4.41 -0.12 -7.44
C GLU A 31 5.61 -0.28 -6.48
N VAL A 32 5.43 -0.96 -5.35
CA VAL A 32 6.53 -1.31 -4.44
C VAL A 32 7.54 -2.21 -5.14
N ARG A 33 7.06 -3.30 -5.77
CA ARG A 33 7.90 -4.25 -6.52
C ARG A 33 8.66 -3.57 -7.66
N ARG A 34 7.93 -2.85 -8.52
CA ARG A 34 8.47 -2.14 -9.68
C ARG A 34 9.68 -1.27 -9.36
N ARG A 35 9.62 -0.54 -8.25
CA ARG A 35 10.66 0.43 -7.90
C ARG A 35 11.78 -0.16 -7.05
N GLY A 36 11.70 -1.43 -6.65
CA GLY A 36 12.67 -2.06 -5.76
C GLY A 36 12.88 -1.30 -4.46
N LEU A 37 11.83 -0.66 -3.92
CA LEU A 37 11.94 0.27 -2.78
C LEU A 37 12.11 -0.49 -1.48
N THR A 38 13.34 -0.90 -1.19
CA THR A 38 13.72 -1.52 0.09
C THR A 38 13.94 -0.47 1.19
N ASN A 39 14.42 0.73 0.82
CA ASN A 39 14.80 1.79 1.76
C ASN A 39 13.81 2.97 1.81
N ASN A 40 12.53 2.77 1.44
CA ASN A 40 11.54 3.85 1.44
C ASN A 40 10.43 3.64 2.48
N ILE A 41 10.39 4.50 3.50
CA ILE A 41 9.50 4.36 4.66
C ILE A 41 8.02 4.70 4.37
N LYS A 42 7.74 5.30 3.21
CA LYS A 42 6.38 5.66 2.80
C LYS A 42 5.82 4.70 1.78
N LEU A 43 6.63 4.35 0.78
CA LEU A 43 6.22 3.60 -0.39
C LEU A 43 6.60 2.11 -0.31
N GLY A 44 7.54 1.73 0.57
CA GLY A 44 7.91 0.35 0.81
C GLY A 44 6.79 -0.46 1.45
N ALA A 45 6.91 -1.79 1.40
CA ALA A 45 5.96 -2.71 2.03
C ALA A 45 5.87 -2.42 3.53
N GLY A 46 4.65 -2.25 4.06
CA GLY A 46 4.42 -1.84 5.44
C GLY A 46 4.66 -0.36 5.75
N GLY A 47 4.93 0.46 4.74
CA GLY A 47 5.20 1.89 4.89
C GLY A 47 3.94 2.71 5.22
N ILE A 48 4.13 4.02 5.38
CA ILE A 48 3.06 4.97 5.75
C ILE A 48 1.84 4.85 4.82
N ARG A 49 2.06 4.64 3.52
CA ARG A 49 0.97 4.52 2.54
C ARG A 49 0.06 3.32 2.82
N GLU A 50 0.61 2.18 3.23
CA GLU A 50 -0.20 1.01 3.54
C GLU A 50 -1.09 1.28 4.76
N ILE A 51 -0.57 1.97 5.79
CA ILE A 51 -1.37 2.40 6.95
C ILE A 51 -2.52 3.34 6.52
N GLU A 52 -2.20 4.32 5.67
CA GLU A 52 -3.20 5.26 5.12
C GLU A 52 -4.28 4.51 4.33
N PHE A 53 -3.88 3.53 3.52
CA PHE A 53 -4.78 2.70 2.74
C PHE A 53 -5.68 1.85 3.64
N ILE A 54 -5.12 1.20 4.67
CA ILE A 54 -5.88 0.41 5.65
C ILE A 54 -7.00 1.25 6.26
N ALA A 55 -6.66 2.43 6.79
CA ALA A 55 -7.65 3.34 7.36
C ALA A 55 -8.72 3.70 6.31
N GLN A 56 -8.30 4.14 5.12
CA GLN A 56 -9.20 4.58 4.04
C GLN A 56 -10.16 3.48 3.57
N VAL A 57 -9.73 2.22 3.51
CA VAL A 57 -10.60 1.10 3.15
C VAL A 57 -11.78 1.00 4.13
N PHE A 58 -11.52 1.05 5.44
CA PHE A 58 -12.59 1.04 6.43
C PHE A 58 -13.50 2.27 6.32
N GLN A 59 -12.94 3.44 6.04
CA GLN A 59 -13.74 4.65 5.80
C GLN A 59 -14.68 4.49 4.60
N LEU A 60 -14.19 3.92 3.49
CA LEU A 60 -14.97 3.74 2.27
C LEU A 60 -16.04 2.66 2.42
N ILE A 61 -15.74 1.55 3.09
CA ILE A 61 -16.67 0.43 3.27
C ILE A 61 -17.71 0.73 4.35
N ARG A 62 -17.28 1.24 5.51
CA ARG A 62 -18.13 1.34 6.72
C ARG A 62 -18.53 2.78 7.04
N GLY A 63 -17.79 3.79 6.58
CA GLY A 63 -18.07 5.19 6.91
C GLY A 63 -19.43 5.71 6.44
N GLY A 64 -20.08 5.04 5.48
CA GLY A 64 -21.48 5.32 5.12
C GLY A 64 -22.47 5.08 6.26
N ARG A 65 -22.24 4.04 7.05
CA ARG A 65 -23.10 3.63 8.18
C ARG A 65 -22.56 4.09 9.52
N GLU A 66 -21.23 4.11 9.67
CA GLU A 66 -20.53 4.41 10.91
C GLU A 66 -19.96 5.83 10.90
N PRO A 67 -20.56 6.80 11.61
CA PRO A 67 -20.09 8.18 11.61
C PRO A 67 -18.70 8.36 12.22
N SER A 68 -18.29 7.49 13.16
CA SER A 68 -16.95 7.49 13.79
C SER A 68 -15.82 7.30 12.77
N LEU A 69 -16.09 6.62 11.65
CA LEU A 69 -15.12 6.41 10.58
C LEU A 69 -15.06 7.55 9.56
N ARG A 70 -15.79 8.65 9.75
CA ARG A 70 -15.80 9.80 8.82
C ARG A 70 -14.76 10.87 9.17
N ASN A 71 -13.97 10.63 10.21
CA ASN A 71 -12.92 11.55 10.65
C ASN A 71 -11.84 11.70 9.58
N ARG A 72 -11.19 12.86 9.51
CA ARG A 72 -10.13 13.11 8.52
C ARG A 72 -8.75 12.65 8.97
N GLY A 73 -8.54 12.61 10.28
CA GLY A 73 -7.27 12.20 10.85
C GLY A 73 -7.17 10.68 10.91
N LEU A 74 -5.96 10.19 10.64
CA LEU A 74 -5.67 8.75 10.57
C LEU A 74 -5.82 8.11 11.94
N LEU A 75 -5.30 8.72 13.00
CA LEU A 75 -5.37 8.18 14.36
C LEU A 75 -6.82 8.12 14.86
N GLU A 76 -7.62 9.14 14.58
CA GLU A 76 -9.04 9.16 14.92
C GLU A 76 -9.84 8.10 14.14
N THR A 77 -9.39 7.76 12.94
CA THR A 77 -9.97 6.66 12.15
C THR A 77 -9.58 5.31 12.74
N LEU A 78 -8.32 5.13 13.16
CA LEU A 78 -7.85 3.92 13.84
C LEU A 78 -8.60 3.68 15.17
N ASN A 79 -8.84 4.73 15.96
CA ASN A 79 -9.69 4.64 17.15
C ASN A 79 -11.10 4.14 16.80
N GLY A 80 -11.71 4.70 15.75
CA GLY A 80 -13.03 4.25 15.30
C GLY A 80 -13.03 2.79 14.80
N ILE A 81 -11.93 2.32 14.21
CA ILE A 81 -11.74 0.92 13.80
C ILE A 81 -11.69 0.00 15.02
N GLU A 82 -11.00 0.40 16.09
CA GLU A 82 -10.94 -0.34 17.36
C GLU A 82 -12.29 -0.38 18.07
N GLU A 83 -12.95 0.77 18.22
CA GLU A 83 -14.27 0.89 18.89
C GLU A 83 -15.33 0.00 18.23
N LEU A 84 -15.24 -0.19 16.91
CA LEU A 84 -16.15 -1.01 16.13
C LEU A 84 -15.68 -2.48 16.01
N ALA A 85 -14.55 -2.85 16.64
CA ALA A 85 -13.93 -4.16 16.58
C ALA A 85 -13.71 -4.67 15.13
N LEU A 86 -13.33 -3.76 14.23
CA LEU A 86 -13.09 -4.08 12.81
C LEU A 86 -11.70 -4.66 12.56
N LEU A 87 -10.78 -4.43 13.48
CA LEU A 87 -9.49 -5.09 13.62
C LEU A 87 -9.32 -5.49 15.10
N THR A 88 -8.41 -6.41 15.38
CA THR A 88 -8.05 -6.73 16.76
C THR A 88 -7.38 -5.52 17.44
N PRO A 89 -7.52 -5.36 18.78
CA PRO A 89 -6.82 -4.29 19.51
C PRO A 89 -5.31 -4.30 19.28
N GLN A 90 -4.71 -5.48 19.11
CA GLN A 90 -3.28 -5.62 18.86
C GLN A 90 -2.88 -5.08 17.48
N GLU A 91 -3.69 -5.31 16.45
CA GLU A 91 -3.47 -4.76 15.10
C GLU A 91 -3.58 -3.24 15.10
N VAL A 92 -4.61 -2.68 15.73
CA VAL A 92 -4.77 -1.22 15.83
C VAL A 92 -3.59 -0.59 16.57
N SER A 93 -3.20 -1.16 17.71
CA SER A 93 -2.03 -0.72 18.47
C SER A 93 -0.74 -0.75 17.63
N ASN A 94 -0.54 -1.82 16.84
CA ASN A 94 0.59 -1.93 15.93
C ASN A 94 0.57 -0.84 14.84
N LEU A 95 -0.59 -0.60 14.21
CA LEU A 95 -0.75 0.42 13.17
C LEU A 95 -0.49 1.83 13.70
N GLU A 96 -1.01 2.15 14.89
CA GLU A 96 -0.77 3.45 15.53
C GLU A 96 0.71 3.66 15.86
N ALA A 97 1.33 2.66 16.49
CA ALA A 97 2.72 2.75 16.89
C ALA A 97 3.64 2.85 15.67
N ALA A 98 3.35 2.10 14.60
CA ALA A 98 4.04 2.21 13.32
C ALA A 98 3.85 3.59 12.69
N TYR A 99 2.63 4.11 12.63
CA TYR A 99 2.35 5.42 12.04
C TYR A 99 3.09 6.55 12.75
N LYS A 100 3.00 6.60 14.09
CA LYS A 100 3.68 7.62 14.90
C LYS A 100 5.19 7.55 14.69
N TYR A 101 5.77 6.34 14.72
CA TYR A 101 7.20 6.13 14.50
C TYR A 101 7.66 6.53 13.09
N LEU A 102 6.99 6.04 12.05
CA LEU A 102 7.36 6.31 10.65
C LEU A 102 7.19 7.78 10.29
N ARG A 103 6.16 8.47 10.83
CA ARG A 103 5.99 9.92 10.64
C ARG A 103 7.07 10.71 11.35
N GLN A 104 7.49 10.31 12.55
CA GLN A 104 8.63 10.94 13.22
C GLN A 104 9.92 10.78 12.41
N LEU A 105 10.20 9.55 11.95
CA LEU A 105 11.36 9.23 11.12
C LEU A 105 11.36 10.02 9.81
N GLU A 106 10.22 10.09 9.10
CA GLU A 106 10.06 10.89 7.87
C GLU A 106 10.30 12.37 8.12
N ASN A 107 9.70 12.93 9.17
CA ASN A 107 9.84 14.36 9.48
C ASN A 107 11.30 14.72 9.82
N LEU A 108 12.00 13.88 10.59
CA LEU A 108 13.41 14.09 10.92
C LEU A 108 14.30 13.99 9.69
N LEU A 109 14.08 12.97 8.86
CA LEU A 109 14.79 12.80 7.59
C LEU A 109 14.62 14.03 6.69
N GLN A 110 13.39 14.56 6.57
CA GLN A 110 13.11 15.75 5.77
C GLN A 110 13.73 17.01 6.35
N ALA A 111 13.70 17.17 7.68
CA ALA A 111 14.30 18.31 8.37
C ALA A 111 15.83 18.34 8.25
N MET A 112 16.48 17.17 8.31
CA MET A 112 17.95 17.06 8.16
C MET A 112 18.43 17.39 6.74
N ALA A 113 17.63 17.03 5.73
CA ALA A 113 18.00 17.22 4.33
C ALA A 113 17.43 18.52 3.70
N ASP A 114 16.55 19.23 4.42
CA ASP A 114 15.71 20.33 3.93
C ASP A 114 15.00 19.98 2.59
N LYS A 115 14.53 18.74 2.50
CA LYS A 115 13.99 18.15 1.26
C LYS A 115 12.84 17.21 1.58
N GLN A 116 11.87 17.15 0.67
CA GLN A 116 10.77 16.19 0.73
C GLN A 116 11.22 14.79 0.30
N THR A 117 12.08 14.14 1.10
CA THR A 117 12.52 12.76 0.90
C THR A 117 11.74 11.78 1.78
N GLN A 118 11.60 10.54 1.31
CA GLN A 118 11.10 9.39 2.07
C GLN A 118 12.04 8.19 1.96
N THR A 119 13.20 8.36 1.34
CA THR A 119 14.21 7.32 1.17
C THR A 119 15.28 7.51 2.24
N LEU A 120 15.56 6.44 2.98
CA LEU A 120 16.58 6.41 4.02
C LEU A 120 17.97 6.69 3.43
N PRO A 121 18.86 7.35 4.20
CA PRO A 121 20.16 7.77 3.69
C PRO A 121 21.14 6.60 3.52
N ASP A 122 22.03 6.72 2.53
CA ASP A 122 23.11 5.76 2.29
C ASP A 122 24.43 6.15 2.97
N CYS A 123 24.61 7.44 3.27
CA CYS A 123 25.83 7.95 3.89
C CYS A 123 25.86 7.62 5.40
N ASP A 124 26.96 7.03 5.87
CA ASP A 124 27.12 6.61 7.27
C ASP A 124 26.94 7.75 8.28
N ILE A 125 27.38 8.97 7.93
CA ILE A 125 27.22 10.15 8.79
C ILE A 125 25.73 10.52 8.92
N GLU A 126 24.97 10.45 7.83
CA GLU A 126 23.53 10.77 7.85
C GLU A 126 22.73 9.69 8.58
N ARG A 127 23.11 8.41 8.38
CA ARG A 127 22.56 7.27 9.13
C ARG A 127 22.74 7.44 10.63
N LEU A 128 23.96 7.77 11.08
CA LEU A 128 24.25 7.99 12.49
C LEU A 128 23.46 9.17 13.06
N LYS A 129 23.42 10.31 12.35
CA LYS A 129 22.63 11.47 12.76
C LYS A 129 21.14 11.13 12.91
N LEU A 130 20.58 10.38 11.96
CA LEU A 130 19.17 10.00 12.00
C LEU A 130 18.88 9.03 13.16
N ALA A 131 19.76 8.03 13.40
CA ALA A 131 19.66 7.13 14.55
C ALA A 131 19.70 7.89 15.88
N THR A 132 20.65 8.82 16.02
CA THR A 132 20.75 9.67 17.22
C THR A 132 19.51 10.57 17.40
N ALA A 133 18.99 11.16 16.33
CA ALA A 133 17.78 11.99 16.38
C ALA A 133 16.52 11.17 16.75
N MET A 134 16.47 9.91 16.37
CA MET A 134 15.47 8.93 16.80
C MET A 134 15.72 8.37 18.20
N GLN A 135 16.77 8.82 18.89
CA GLN A 135 17.18 8.38 20.23
C GLN A 135 17.54 6.89 20.30
N LEU A 136 18.20 6.40 19.25
CA LEU A 136 18.68 5.03 19.14
C LEU A 136 20.22 4.98 19.13
N GLU A 137 20.77 3.89 19.64
CA GLU A 137 22.22 3.71 19.83
C GLU A 137 22.98 3.45 18.52
N SER A 138 22.30 2.87 17.52
CA SER A 138 22.92 2.50 16.25
C SER A 138 21.94 2.60 15.08
N TRP A 139 22.50 2.69 13.88
CA TRP A 139 21.76 2.58 12.64
C TRP A 139 21.06 1.22 12.50
N ASP A 140 21.74 0.15 12.88
CA ASP A 140 21.21 -1.21 12.78
C ASP A 140 19.95 -1.37 13.64
N LEU A 141 19.94 -0.82 14.86
CA LEU A 141 18.78 -0.83 15.74
C LEU A 141 17.62 0.00 15.15
N LEU A 142 17.91 1.12 14.48
CA LEU A 142 16.89 1.91 13.78
C LEU A 142 16.26 1.09 12.65
N ILE A 143 17.07 0.45 11.82
CA ILE A 143 16.57 -0.38 10.72
C ILE A 143 15.77 -1.57 11.24
N GLU A 144 16.25 -2.26 12.26
CA GLU A 144 15.54 -3.37 12.89
C GLU A 144 14.16 -2.93 13.39
N GLN A 145 14.09 -1.85 14.19
CA GLN A 145 12.84 -1.31 14.72
C GLN A 145 11.89 -0.85 13.59
N THR A 146 12.44 -0.25 12.54
CA THR A 146 11.67 0.19 11.37
C THR A 146 11.07 -1.02 10.66
N GLN A 147 11.87 -2.04 10.37
CA GLN A 147 11.43 -3.24 9.66
C GLN A 147 10.42 -4.04 10.47
N GLN A 148 10.62 -4.18 11.78
CA GLN A 148 9.66 -4.86 12.67
C GLN A 148 8.27 -4.20 12.62
N ARG A 149 8.21 -2.87 12.61
CA ARG A 149 6.95 -2.12 12.53
C ARG A 149 6.32 -2.21 11.15
N MET A 150 7.13 -2.05 10.09
CA MET A 150 6.66 -2.18 8.72
C MET A 150 6.12 -3.60 8.45
N ASN A 151 6.79 -4.65 8.92
CA ASN A 151 6.30 -6.02 8.78
C ASN A 151 4.91 -6.23 9.41
N LYS A 152 4.68 -5.66 10.60
CA LYS A 152 3.36 -5.73 11.27
C LYS A 152 2.27 -4.99 10.49
N VAL A 153 2.59 -3.82 9.91
CA VAL A 153 1.66 -3.10 9.03
C VAL A 153 1.35 -3.96 7.80
N HIS A 154 2.38 -4.51 7.18
CA HIS A 154 2.25 -5.29 5.95
C HIS A 154 1.38 -6.53 6.15
N GLN A 155 1.52 -7.21 7.30
CA GLN A 155 0.64 -8.33 7.67
C GLN A 155 -0.84 -7.95 7.70
N VAL A 156 -1.18 -6.78 8.27
CA VAL A 156 -2.56 -6.28 8.26
C VAL A 156 -3.01 -5.88 6.86
N PHE A 157 -2.11 -5.29 6.07
CA PHE A 157 -2.40 -4.88 4.70
C PHE A 157 -2.77 -6.07 3.81
N GLU A 158 -2.05 -7.18 3.92
CA GLU A 158 -2.31 -8.39 3.13
C GLU A 158 -3.67 -9.01 3.46
N THR A 159 -4.11 -8.99 4.73
CA THR A 159 -5.38 -9.59 5.17
C THR A 159 -6.59 -8.66 5.08
N LEU A 160 -6.38 -7.34 4.88
CA LEU A 160 -7.40 -6.29 4.94
C LEU A 160 -8.62 -6.52 4.03
N ILE A 161 -8.36 -6.94 2.80
CA ILE A 161 -9.38 -7.30 1.81
C ILE A 161 -8.86 -8.59 1.22
N GLY A 162 -9.60 -9.69 1.46
CA GLY A 162 -9.27 -10.98 0.88
C GLY A 162 -9.07 -10.83 -0.63
N ASP A 163 -8.06 -11.52 -1.14
CA ASP A 163 -7.94 -11.75 -2.58
C ASP A 163 -9.23 -12.46 -3.05
N ASP A 164 -9.58 -12.42 -4.33
CA ASP A 164 -10.89 -12.92 -4.82
C ASP A 164 -11.17 -14.37 -4.34
N GLU A 165 -11.84 -14.54 -3.18
CA GLU A 165 -12.37 -15.81 -2.69
C GLU A 165 -13.65 -16.22 -3.46
N GLU A 166 -13.89 -15.60 -4.62
CA GLU A 166 -14.84 -16.09 -5.62
C GLU A 166 -14.09 -16.58 -6.86
N ASP A 167 -13.07 -17.40 -6.63
CA ASP A 167 -12.63 -18.32 -7.65
C ASP A 167 -11.82 -19.48 -7.03
N GLU A 168 -12.49 -20.29 -6.19
CA GLU A 168 -12.09 -21.70 -6.01
C GLU A 168 -12.07 -22.46 -7.37
N GLY A 169 -12.43 -21.80 -8.48
CA GLY A 169 -12.23 -22.23 -9.87
C GLY A 169 -11.26 -21.39 -10.73
N SER A 170 -10.66 -20.27 -10.27
CA SER A 170 -9.64 -19.57 -11.08
C SER A 170 -8.34 -20.33 -10.98
N THR A 171 -8.03 -21.06 -12.04
CA THR A 171 -6.70 -21.61 -12.30
C THR A 171 -5.66 -20.53 -12.64
N ILE A 172 -6.00 -19.25 -12.61
CA ILE A 172 -5.13 -18.16 -13.08
C ILE A 172 -4.28 -17.65 -11.91
N ALA A 173 -2.97 -17.83 -12.04
CA ALA A 173 -2.00 -17.36 -11.06
C ALA A 173 -2.00 -15.83 -10.91
N ARG A 174 -1.73 -15.34 -9.69
CA ARG A 174 -1.75 -13.92 -9.31
C ARG A 174 -0.94 -13.02 -10.24
N HIS A 175 0.22 -13.47 -10.71
CA HIS A 175 1.06 -12.69 -11.64
C HIS A 175 0.33 -12.35 -12.95
N PHE A 176 -0.63 -13.16 -13.42
CA PHE A 176 -1.41 -12.83 -14.62
C PHE A 176 -2.44 -11.71 -14.36
N HIS A 177 -3.03 -11.66 -13.18
CA HIS A 177 -3.88 -10.53 -12.78
C HIS A 177 -3.07 -9.23 -12.69
N GLU A 178 -1.87 -9.29 -12.12
CA GLU A 178 -0.96 -8.15 -12.04
C GLU A 178 -0.50 -7.68 -13.43
N LEU A 179 -0.12 -8.60 -14.33
CA LEU A 179 0.18 -8.28 -15.73
C LEU A 179 -0.98 -7.53 -16.39
N TRP A 180 -2.21 -8.02 -16.20
CA TRP A 180 -3.38 -7.41 -16.80
C TRP A 180 -3.64 -6.01 -16.25
N ASP A 181 -3.66 -5.85 -14.93
CA ASP A 181 -3.94 -4.56 -14.29
C ASP A 181 -2.86 -3.53 -14.61
N MET A 182 -1.59 -3.96 -14.67
CA MET A 182 -0.42 -3.10 -14.94
C MET A 182 -0.07 -2.98 -16.43
N ALA A 183 -0.96 -3.39 -17.33
CA ALA A 183 -0.74 -3.33 -18.79
C ALA A 183 -0.64 -1.90 -19.38
N ASN A 184 -0.48 -0.87 -18.56
CA ASN A 184 -0.11 0.49 -18.95
C ASN A 184 1.34 0.84 -18.56
N LYS A 185 2.06 -0.06 -17.89
CA LYS A 185 3.44 0.11 -17.42
C LYS A 185 4.31 -1.03 -17.95
N GLN A 186 5.00 -0.78 -19.06
CA GLN A 186 5.80 -1.78 -19.76
C GLN A 186 6.91 -2.39 -18.88
N ASP A 187 7.54 -1.57 -18.03
CA ASP A 187 8.59 -1.99 -17.11
C ASP A 187 8.09 -2.95 -16.02
N VAL A 188 6.86 -2.80 -15.55
CA VAL A 188 6.23 -3.75 -14.60
C VAL A 188 5.94 -5.07 -15.29
N LEU A 189 5.41 -5.03 -16.52
CA LEU A 189 5.13 -6.23 -17.30
C LEU A 189 6.41 -7.03 -17.54
N GLU A 190 7.49 -6.37 -17.95
CA GLU A 190 8.79 -6.99 -18.19
C GLU A 190 9.35 -7.64 -16.91
N LEU A 191 9.24 -6.96 -15.77
CA LEU A 191 9.67 -7.51 -14.48
C LEU A 191 8.92 -8.79 -14.11
N ILE A 192 7.58 -8.81 -14.25
CA ILE A 192 6.76 -9.98 -13.95
C ILE A 192 7.06 -11.13 -14.94
N LEU A 193 7.18 -10.80 -16.23
CA LEU A 193 7.48 -11.76 -17.29
C LEU A 193 8.85 -12.41 -17.11
N ASP A 194 9.84 -11.67 -16.62
CA ASP A 194 11.19 -12.15 -16.33
C ASP A 194 11.24 -12.94 -15.01
N GLN A 195 10.70 -12.40 -13.92
CA GLN A 195 10.88 -12.96 -12.58
C GLN A 195 9.88 -14.08 -12.24
N ASP A 196 8.60 -13.91 -12.59
CA ASP A 196 7.53 -14.81 -12.16
C ASP A 196 7.20 -15.86 -13.22
N ILE A 197 7.24 -15.49 -14.51
CA ILE A 197 6.86 -16.37 -15.63
C ILE A 197 8.08 -16.93 -16.36
N GLN A 198 9.22 -16.23 -16.31
CA GLN A 198 10.51 -16.63 -16.91
C GLN A 198 10.44 -16.85 -18.43
N VAL A 199 9.84 -15.90 -19.17
CA VAL A 199 9.84 -15.95 -20.64
C VAL A 199 11.17 -15.47 -21.23
N GLU A 200 11.57 -16.01 -22.39
CA GLU A 200 12.85 -15.67 -23.03
C GLU A 200 12.93 -14.21 -23.51
N GLU A 201 11.81 -13.62 -23.96
CA GLU A 201 11.76 -12.27 -24.51
C GLU A 201 10.68 -11.39 -23.86
N PRO A 202 10.87 -10.93 -22.60
CA PRO A 202 9.88 -10.15 -21.85
C PRO A 202 9.38 -8.90 -22.58
N ALA A 203 10.27 -8.23 -23.34
CA ALA A 203 9.96 -7.01 -24.06
C ALA A 203 8.98 -7.19 -25.24
N ILE A 204 8.94 -8.40 -25.84
CA ILE A 204 7.98 -8.68 -26.92
C ILE A 204 6.61 -8.97 -26.33
N PHE A 205 6.56 -9.82 -25.30
CA PHE A 205 5.33 -10.16 -24.62
C PHE A 205 4.69 -8.95 -23.94
N SER A 206 5.48 -8.06 -23.32
CA SER A 206 4.97 -6.82 -22.72
C SER A 206 4.24 -5.96 -23.75
N LYS A 207 4.85 -5.72 -24.92
CA LYS A 207 4.22 -4.98 -26.04
C LYS A 207 2.97 -5.66 -26.56
N ALA A 208 2.98 -6.98 -26.70
CA ALA A 208 1.82 -7.74 -27.17
C ALA A 208 0.64 -7.61 -26.21
N ILE A 209 0.86 -7.72 -24.90
CA ILE A 209 -0.16 -7.58 -23.86
C ILE A 209 -0.75 -6.16 -23.85
N ILE A 210 0.11 -5.13 -23.92
CA ILE A 210 -0.31 -3.72 -23.96
C ILE A 210 -1.22 -3.48 -25.18
N ASN A 211 -0.77 -3.91 -26.36
CA ASN A 211 -1.53 -3.75 -27.61
C ASN A 211 -2.86 -4.50 -27.55
N PHE A 212 -2.85 -5.74 -27.05
CA PHE A 212 -4.06 -6.55 -26.92
C PHE A 212 -5.12 -5.88 -26.03
N LYS A 213 -4.71 -5.35 -24.86
CA LYS A 213 -5.62 -4.62 -23.97
C LYS A 213 -6.14 -3.33 -24.61
N ALA A 214 -5.29 -2.60 -25.33
CA ALA A 214 -5.68 -1.39 -26.04
C ALA A 214 -6.69 -1.69 -27.17
N ASP A 215 -6.51 -2.78 -27.90
CA ASP A 215 -7.41 -3.16 -28.99
C ASP A 215 -8.75 -3.70 -28.50
N LEU A 216 -8.78 -4.40 -27.36
CA LEU A 216 -10.03 -4.76 -26.69
C LEU A 216 -10.85 -3.51 -26.35
N ALA A 217 -10.23 -2.48 -25.77
CA ALA A 217 -10.93 -1.24 -25.42
C ALA A 217 -11.52 -0.51 -26.64
N LYS A 218 -10.94 -0.67 -27.84
CA LYS A 218 -11.47 -0.10 -29.09
C LYS A 218 -12.65 -0.89 -29.67
N LYS A 219 -12.73 -2.19 -29.40
CA LYS A 219 -13.74 -3.10 -29.96
C LYS A 219 -15.03 -3.17 -29.15
N THR A 220 -15.04 -2.66 -27.92
CA THR A 220 -16.22 -2.68 -27.02
C THR A 220 -17.16 -1.48 -27.20
N LEU A 221 -17.27 -0.94 -28.42
CA LEU A 221 -18.26 0.08 -28.81
C LEU A 221 -19.46 -0.56 -29.52
#